data_AF-A0A7X7B1J0-F1
#
_entry.id   AF-A0A7X7B1J0-F1
#
_cell.length_a   1.000
_cell.length_b   1.000
_cell.length_c   1.000
_cell.angle_alpha   90.00
_cell.angle_beta   90.00
_cell.angle_gamma   90.00
#
_symmetry.space_group_name_H-M   'P 1'
#
loop_
_entity.id
_entity.type
_entity.pdbx_description
1 polymer ?
#
loop_
_entity_poly.entity_id
_entity_poly.type
_entity_poly.pdbx_seq_one_letter_code
_entity_poly.pdbx_strand_id
1 'polypeptide(L)' 'MNWWKKFIKRFSPYNLVIIALVSAIGIAVKPFTTTFAHIITGPLYIPGGVVGGGLYMMWIVIGTGLVDIPGTA' A
#
# COMPACT_ATOMS: atom_id res chain seq x y z
N MET A 1 1.46 17.68 -22.64
CA MET A 1 2.38 16.55 -22.88
C MET A 1 3.72 16.64 -22.12
N ASN A 2 4.30 17.84 -21.96
CA ASN A 2 5.63 18.00 -21.31
C ASN A 2 5.66 17.70 -19.81
N TRP A 3 4.56 17.94 -19.09
CA TRP A 3 4.48 17.73 -17.64
C TRP A 3 4.57 16.25 -17.24
N TRP A 4 3.87 15.38 -17.97
CA TRP A 4 3.89 13.91 -17.75
C TRP A 4 5.30 13.32 -17.91
N LYS A 5 6.03 13.73 -18.95
CA LYS A 5 7.44 13.33 -19.12
C LYS A 5 8.32 13.80 -17.96
N LYS A 6 8.08 15.02 -17.45
CA LYS A 6 8.83 15.59 -16.31
C LYS A 6 8.51 14.87 -14.99
N PHE A 7 7.30 14.32 -14.85
CA PHE A 7 6.88 13.54 -13.70
C PHE A 7 7.51 12.14 -13.70
N ILE A 8 7.37 11.36 -14.77
CA ILE A 8 7.96 10.01 -14.85
C ILE A 8 9.48 10.06 -14.67
N LYS A 9 10.15 11.07 -15.24
CA LYS A 9 11.62 11.23 -15.11
C LYS A 9 12.12 11.36 -13.68
N ARG A 10 11.25 11.62 -12.70
CA ARG A 10 11.62 11.63 -11.28
C ARG A 10 11.84 10.22 -10.73
N PHE A 11 11.19 9.22 -11.32
CA PHE A 11 11.28 7.83 -10.88
C PHE A 11 12.38 7.10 -11.65
N SER A 12 13.37 6.59 -10.91
CA SER A 12 14.31 5.60 -11.44
C SER A 12 13.55 4.30 -11.78
N PRO A 13 14.00 3.48 -12.76
CA PRO A 13 13.47 2.13 -12.96
C PRO A 13 13.42 1.30 -11.67
N TYR A 14 14.41 1.47 -10.80
CA TYR A 14 14.44 0.82 -9.48
C TYR A 14 13.24 1.20 -8.60
N ASN A 15 12.89 2.49 -8.57
CA ASN A 15 11.76 2.99 -7.81
C ASN A 15 10.44 2.41 -8.32
N LEU A 16 10.28 2.35 -9.65
CA LEU A 16 9.09 1.76 -10.27
C LEU A 16 8.96 0.26 -9.95
N VAL A 17 10.07 -0.48 -9.90
CA VAL A 17 10.08 -1.89 -9.50
C VAL A 17 9.66 -2.05 -8.04
N ILE A 18 10.17 -1.22 -7.13
CA ILE A 18 9.75 -1.24 -5.71
C ILE A 18 8.25 -0.97 -5.61
N ILE A 19 7.75 0.08 -6.28
CA ILE A 19 6.33 0.44 -6.26
C ILE A 19 5.48 -0.74 -6.76
N ALA A 20 5.89 -1.37 -7.85
CA ALA A 20 5.19 -2.52 -8.41
C ALA A 20 5.17 -3.72 -7.45
N LEU A 21 6.30 -4.03 -6.80
CA LEU A 21 6.40 -5.12 -5.83
C LEU A 21 5.54 -4.86 -4.59
N VAL A 22 5.63 -3.67 -4.01
CA VAL A 22 4.82 -3.28 -2.84
C VAL A 22 3.32 -3.32 -3.18
N SER A 23 2.96 -2.84 -4.37
CA SER A 23 1.57 -2.86 -4.86
C SER A 23 1.06 -4.29 -5.04
N ALA A 24 1.86 -5.18 -5.65
CA ALA A 24 1.51 -6.57 -5.85
C ALA A 24 1.28 -7.31 -4.52
N ILE A 25 2.14 -7.06 -3.53
CA ILE A 25 1.99 -7.62 -2.18
C ILE A 25 0.71 -7.08 -1.52
N GLY A 26 0.45 -5.77 -1.57
CA GLY A 26 -0.75 -5.18 -0.98
C GLY A 26 -2.04 -5.76 -1.56
N ILE A 27 -2.07 -6.01 -2.88
CA ILE A 27 -3.21 -6.68 -3.55
C ILE A 27 -3.34 -8.13 -3.08
N ALA A 28 -2.23 -8.88 -3.02
CA ALA A 28 -2.23 -10.28 -2.61
C ALA A 28 -2.65 -10.48 -1.14
N VAL A 29 -2.30 -9.56 -0.26
CA VAL A 29 -2.62 -9.63 1.19
C VAL A 29 -4.09 -9.29 1.46
N LYS A 30 -4.76 -8.54 0.59
CA LYS A 30 -6.14 -8.04 0.79
C LYS A 30 -7.18 -9.06 1.30
N PRO A 31 -7.32 -10.28 0.76
CA PRO A 31 -8.29 -11.26 1.27
C PRO A 31 -7.91 -11.82 2.66
N PHE A 32 -6.62 -11.80 3.00
CA PHE A 32 -6.14 -12.25 4.30
C PHE A 32 -6.40 -11.21 5.37
N THR A 33 -6.23 -9.92 5.07
CA THR A 33 -6.36 -8.83 6.04
C THR A 33 -7.71 -8.80 6.72
N THR A 34 -8.81 -8.97 5.98
CA THR A 34 -10.17 -9.03 6.54
C THR A 34 -10.37 -10.26 7.42
N THR A 35 -9.91 -11.42 6.95
CA THR A 35 -10.04 -12.69 7.70
C THR A 35 -9.30 -12.62 9.03
N PHE A 36 -8.03 -12.20 9.01
CA PHE A 36 -7.23 -12.03 10.22
C PHE A 36 -7.79 -10.92 11.12
N ALA A 37 -8.26 -9.82 10.55
CA ALA A 37 -8.89 -8.76 11.33
C ALA A 37 -10.09 -9.31 12.10
N HIS A 38 -11.00 -10.05 11.49
CA HIS A 38 -12.17 -10.61 12.19
C HIS A 38 -11.81 -11.65 13.25
N ILE A 39 -10.78 -12.48 13.02
CA ILE A 39 -10.30 -13.46 14.01
C ILE A 39 -9.81 -12.76 15.28
N ILE A 40 -9.07 -11.65 15.14
CA ILE A 40 -8.50 -10.91 16.28
C ILE A 40 -9.53 -9.96 16.90
N THR A 41 -10.28 -9.25 16.08
CA THR A 41 -11.18 -8.17 16.52
C THR A 41 -12.54 -8.66 16.99
N GLY A 42 -13.01 -9.81 16.50
CA GLY A 42 -14.27 -10.42 16.91
C GLY A 42 -14.37 -10.63 18.43
N PRO A 43 -13.38 -11.28 19.07
CA PRO A 43 -13.33 -11.43 20.53
C PRO A 43 -13.19 -10.11 21.29
N LEU A 44 -12.65 -9.07 20.66
CA LEU A 44 -12.41 -7.76 21.27
C LEU A 44 -13.56 -6.77 21.06
N TYR A 45 -14.65 -7.19 20.40
CA TYR A 45 -15.77 -6.33 19.99
C TYR A 45 -15.36 -5.11 19.16
N ILE A 46 -14.21 -5.18 18.47
CA ILE A 46 -13.74 -4.12 17.59
C ILE A 46 -14.30 -4.38 16.18
N PRO A 47 -14.78 -3.36 15.46
CA PRO A 47 -15.18 -3.56 14.06
C PRO A 47 -13.95 -3.94 13.21
N GLY A 48 -13.94 -5.16 12.67
CA GLY A 48 -12.82 -5.68 11.87
C GLY A 48 -12.45 -4.79 10.66
N GLY A 49 -13.41 -4.01 10.16
CA GLY A 49 -13.17 -3.03 9.09
C GLY A 49 -12.18 -1.92 9.45
N VAL A 50 -12.08 -1.52 10.73
CA VAL A 50 -11.12 -0.49 11.17
C VAL A 50 -9.69 -1.03 11.08
N VAL A 51 -9.47 -2.27 11.55
CA VAL A 51 -8.15 -2.93 11.50
C VAL A 51 -7.79 -3.35 10.09
N GLY A 52 -8.73 -3.94 9.34
CA GLY A 52 -8.52 -4.30 7.94
C GLY A 52 -8.25 -3.08 7.06
N GLY A 53 -8.96 -1.97 7.30
CA GLY A 53 -8.72 -0.69 6.63
C GLY A 53 -7.35 -0.11 6.96
N GLY A 54 -6.96 -0.10 8.24
CA GLY A 54 -5.64 0.36 8.67
C GLY A 54 -4.49 -0.44 8.04
N LEU A 55 -4.59 -1.77 8.05
CA LEU A 55 -3.61 -2.65 7.40
C LEU A 55 -3.58 -2.49 5.88
N TYR A 56 -4.72 -2.21 5.25
CA TYR A 56 -4.77 -1.93 3.81
C TYR A 56 -4.06 -0.61 3.46
N MET A 57 -4.28 0.45 4.25
CA MET A 57 -3.66 1.76 3.99
C MET A 57 -2.15 1.79 4.28
N MET A 58 -1.65 0.87 5.11
CA MET A 58 -0.22 0.76 5.43
C MET A 58 0.65 0.53 4.18
N TRP A 59 0.16 -0.21 3.18
CA TRP A 59 0.93 -0.50 1.96
C TRP A 59 1.31 0.75 1.17
N ILE A 60 0.44 1.76 1.19
CA ILE A 60 0.67 3.06 0.55
C ILE A 60 1.82 3.78 1.26
N VAL A 61 1.80 3.77 2.60
CA VAL A 61 2.84 4.39 3.44
C VAL A 61 4.19 3.66 3.29
N ILE A 62 4.18 2.34 3.14
CA ILE A 62 5.40 1.56 2.86
C ILE A 62 5.95 1.94 1.49
N GLY A 63 5.10 2.06 0.46
CA GLY A 63 5.51 2.47 -0.87
C GLY A 63 6.20 3.84 -0.85
N THR A 64 5.60 4.84 -0.21
CA THR A 64 6.21 6.17 -0.07
C THR A 64 7.45 6.15 0.81
N GLY A 65 7.45 5.43 1.93
CA GLY A 65 8.60 5.34 2.82
C GLY A 65 9.84 4.70 2.18
N LEU A 66 9.65 3.80 1.21
CA LEU A 66 10.75 3.14 0.50
C LEU A 66 11.31 3.96 -0.67
N VAL A 67 10.48 4.78 -1.31
CA VAL A 67 10.86 5.51 -2.54
C VAL A 67 11.10 7.00 -2.29
N ASP A 68 10.42 7.59 -1.31
CA ASP A 68 10.49 8.99 -0.89
C ASP A 68 10.34 10.02 -2.03
N ILE A 69 9.54 9.69 -3.05
CA ILE A 69 9.24 10.59 -4.17
C ILE A 69 7.76 10.95 -4.17
N PRO A 70 7.41 12.26 -4.24
CA PRO A 70 6.03 12.70 -4.37
C PRO A 70 5.34 12.06 -5.59
N GLY A 71 4.20 11.40 -5.34
CA GLY A 71 3.46 10.62 -6.33
C GLY A 71 3.65 9.10 -6.27
N THR A 72 4.30 8.60 -5.21
CA THR A 72 4.41 7.16 -4.92
C THR A 72 3.14 6.58 -4.26
N ALA A 73 2.42 7.39 -3.47
CA ALA A 73 1.16 7.05 -2.81
C ALA A 73 -0.05 7.52 -3.61
#